data_AF-A0A7I8VD23-F1
#
_entry.id   AF-A0A7I8VD23-F1
#
_cell.length_a   1.000
_cell.length_b   1.000
_cell.length_c   1.000
_cell.angle_alpha   90.00
_cell.angle_beta   90.00
_cell.angle_gamma   90.00
#
_symmetry.space_group_name_H-M   'P 1'
#
loop_
_entity.id
_entity.type
_entity.pdbx_description
1 polymer ?
#
loop_
_entity_poly.entity_id
_entity_poly.type
_entity_poly.pdbx_seq_one_letter_code
_entity_poly.pdbx_strand_id
1 'polypeptide(L)'
;MGIWMQKKEINGKHGNLTIAFFDTEGFAASNISESYDAKIFAVSTLISSLLLYNSVKIIDQSDIDYLEVLARRTKLFALHSQVSTQKWKTMTFNHDLLTFPPLIWIVQDFVQSATDSQKWLQNLMESHFRENDEYEISLLSIFKSIDCHTMFLPAVQKSLLRDLSKVSEHDLTEEYKAEREDLEQKIYDLLVPKEKEGRPMTGTEMASLIRILVEAANNGSLTSIPSRWDSFVRNLITTAIVDCATYYRSVLESFDEALPPKEMQDLHRATEQKSYEMLAQLLLGYGIRVNEARDALGKKIEKYSKIIQRYNERKISLMITQIRNEIEEEFDKNLYHISLPHPSVQYQKIIEKLLVELPKRYQKMIIDYVDEQRLEEECSLINRSLILHARSYQTKNYKAFLEEMETAADTSFRLVHSAMDEFVTCLTTTDMEDKISELIQMYNESFVEGCSKSRDEEIFAIYKLRYEKLLMSKIGELREKNLRLLKEKLSSGVEVSALKIVKVVVKLPQHDLNKLLDLKGKAIIREFSEEFADYKDSSQFHSSLKILHVNLILFTVI
;
A
#
# COMPACT_ATOMS: atom_id res chain seq x y z
N MET A 1 -30.80 39.02 -43.32
CA MET A 1 -31.31 38.71 -41.98
C MET A 1 -30.16 38.03 -41.25
N GLY A 2 -29.58 38.73 -40.26
CA GLY A 2 -28.24 38.49 -39.74
C GLY A 2 -27.69 39.60 -38.84
N ILE A 3 -26.35 39.68 -38.76
CA ILE A 3 -25.62 40.67 -37.96
C ILE A 3 -24.69 41.43 -38.90
N TRP A 4 -24.75 42.76 -38.89
CA TRP A 4 -23.88 43.66 -39.63
C TRP A 4 -22.82 44.25 -38.70
N MET A 5 -21.63 44.50 -39.22
CA MET A 5 -20.51 45.02 -38.43
C MET A 5 -19.90 46.25 -39.07
N GLN A 6 -19.69 47.29 -38.27
CA GLN A 6 -18.95 48.50 -38.66
C GLN A 6 -17.86 48.81 -37.63
N LYS A 7 -16.67 49.20 -38.09
CA LYS A 7 -15.58 49.61 -37.21
C LYS A 7 -15.44 51.14 -37.16
N LYS A 8 -15.07 51.68 -36.00
CA LYS A 8 -14.68 53.08 -35.81
C LYS A 8 -13.54 53.16 -34.81
N GLU A 9 -12.51 53.92 -35.13
CA GLU A 9 -11.41 54.20 -34.21
C GLU A 9 -11.77 55.44 -33.37
N ILE A 10 -11.60 55.34 -32.06
CA ILE A 10 -11.82 56.44 -31.13
C ILE A 10 -10.63 56.59 -30.19
N ASN A 11 -10.30 57.83 -29.87
CA ASN A 11 -9.34 58.13 -28.81
C ASN A 11 -10.14 58.24 -27.51
N GLY A 12 -10.15 57.15 -26.72
CA GLY A 12 -10.89 57.07 -25.46
C GLY A 12 -10.03 57.37 -24.23
N LYS A 13 -10.67 57.38 -23.05
CA LYS A 13 -9.98 57.53 -21.74
C LYS A 13 -8.95 56.42 -21.47
N HIS A 14 -9.11 55.25 -22.10
CA HIS A 14 -8.23 54.08 -21.97
C HIS A 14 -7.21 53.93 -23.12
N GLY A 15 -6.99 54.99 -23.93
CA GLY A 15 -6.11 54.97 -25.10
C GLY A 15 -6.86 54.84 -26.43
N ASN A 16 -6.13 54.51 -27.51
CA ASN A 16 -6.73 54.28 -28.83
C ASN A 16 -7.51 52.96 -28.81
N LEU A 17 -8.84 53.06 -28.83
CA LEU A 17 -9.74 51.92 -28.86
C LEU A 17 -10.38 51.79 -30.25
N THR A 18 -10.46 50.55 -30.74
CA THR A 18 -11.24 50.23 -31.93
C THR A 18 -12.61 49.73 -31.48
N ILE A 19 -13.66 50.53 -31.74
CA ILE A 19 -15.04 50.09 -31.51
C ILE A 19 -15.50 49.30 -32.73
N ALA A 20 -16.08 48.13 -32.49
CA ALA A 20 -16.88 47.41 -33.46
C ALA A 20 -18.36 47.52 -33.07
N PHE A 21 -19.15 48.16 -33.91
CA PHE A 21 -20.61 48.19 -33.81
C PHE A 21 -21.16 46.94 -34.49
N PHE A 22 -22.00 46.21 -33.76
CA PHE A 22 -22.75 45.07 -34.29
C PHE A 22 -24.22 45.45 -34.33
N ASP A 23 -24.75 45.60 -35.53
CA ASP A 23 -26.17 45.84 -35.75
C ASP A 23 -26.85 44.50 -36.02
N THR A 24 -27.95 44.24 -35.32
CA THR A 24 -28.65 42.96 -35.36
C THR A 24 -30.01 43.15 -36.00
N GLU A 25 -30.44 42.15 -36.75
CA GLU A 25 -31.82 42.09 -37.17
C GLU A 25 -32.81 42.11 -35.99
N GLY A 26 -33.98 42.74 -36.21
CA GLY A 26 -35.06 42.79 -35.24
C GLY A 26 -35.70 41.42 -34.97
N PHE A 27 -36.07 41.21 -33.71
CA PHE A 27 -36.69 39.98 -33.23
C PHE A 27 -38.19 39.91 -33.54
N ALA A 28 -38.77 38.71 -33.38
CA ALA A 28 -40.22 38.48 -33.46
C ALA A 28 -40.87 38.86 -34.81
N ALA A 29 -40.13 38.77 -35.92
CA ALA A 29 -40.70 38.94 -37.25
C ALA A 29 -41.65 37.77 -37.61
N SER A 30 -42.73 38.05 -38.32
CA SER A 30 -43.85 37.13 -38.59
C SER A 30 -43.52 35.84 -39.35
N ASN A 31 -42.27 35.67 -39.82
CA ASN A 31 -41.79 34.47 -40.54
C ASN A 31 -40.50 33.88 -39.92
N ILE A 32 -40.15 34.30 -38.70
CA ILE A 32 -38.90 33.90 -38.04
C ILE A 32 -39.24 33.10 -36.80
N SER A 33 -38.56 31.97 -36.61
CA SER A 33 -38.72 31.17 -35.39
C SER A 33 -38.02 31.86 -34.22
N GLU A 34 -38.58 31.75 -33.03
CA GLU A 34 -37.93 32.14 -31.77
C GLU A 34 -36.54 31.47 -31.58
N SER A 35 -36.31 30.30 -32.19
CA SER A 35 -35.00 29.63 -32.19
C SER A 35 -33.95 30.35 -33.03
N TYR A 36 -34.36 31.10 -34.05
CA TYR A 36 -33.51 31.95 -34.87
C TYR A 36 -33.17 33.24 -34.13
N ASP A 37 -34.18 33.89 -33.52
CA ASP A 37 -33.97 35.07 -32.67
C ASP A 37 -32.99 34.75 -31.53
N ALA A 38 -33.16 33.59 -30.89
CA ALA A 38 -32.23 33.11 -29.88
C ALA A 38 -30.80 32.90 -30.41
N LYS A 39 -30.61 32.51 -31.68
CA LYS A 39 -29.27 32.41 -32.28
C LYS A 39 -28.65 33.78 -32.49
N ILE A 40 -29.40 34.71 -33.07
CA ILE A 40 -28.93 36.08 -33.32
C ILE A 40 -28.60 36.75 -31.99
N PHE A 41 -29.49 36.67 -31.01
CA PHE A 41 -29.27 37.21 -29.67
C PHE A 41 -28.07 36.56 -28.99
N ALA A 42 -27.92 35.24 -29.08
CA ALA A 42 -26.82 34.54 -28.43
C ALA A 42 -25.46 34.91 -29.00
N VAL A 43 -25.32 34.90 -30.33
CA VAL A 43 -24.07 35.30 -30.99
C VAL A 43 -23.74 36.75 -30.66
N SER A 44 -24.72 37.66 -30.76
CA SER A 44 -24.53 39.09 -30.51
C SER A 44 -24.15 39.39 -29.07
N THR A 45 -24.77 38.71 -28.11
CA THR A 45 -24.46 38.87 -26.69
C THR A 45 -23.04 38.42 -26.36
N LEU A 46 -22.62 37.27 -26.90
CA LEU A 46 -21.33 36.67 -26.56
C LEU A 46 -20.14 37.38 -27.18
N ILE A 47 -20.29 37.97 -28.37
CA ILE A 47 -19.23 38.76 -29.01
C ILE A 47 -19.09 40.17 -28.42
N SER A 48 -20.16 40.70 -27.82
CA SER A 48 -20.20 42.09 -27.35
C SER A 48 -19.57 42.28 -25.98
N SER A 49 -18.99 43.47 -25.74
CA SER A 49 -18.58 43.91 -24.39
C SER A 49 -19.63 44.79 -23.70
N LEU A 50 -20.56 45.36 -24.48
CA LEU A 50 -21.74 46.10 -24.03
C LEU A 50 -22.90 45.71 -24.95
N LEU A 51 -24.04 45.33 -24.39
CA LEU A 51 -25.22 44.96 -25.17
C LEU A 51 -26.27 46.08 -25.08
N LEU A 52 -26.78 46.52 -26.22
CA LEU A 52 -27.88 47.47 -26.32
C LEU A 52 -29.12 46.70 -26.75
N TYR A 53 -30.17 46.71 -25.93
CA TYR A 53 -31.44 46.08 -26.26
C TYR A 53 -32.50 47.14 -26.44
N ASN A 54 -33.06 47.21 -27.64
CA ASN A 54 -33.94 48.29 -28.05
C ASN A 54 -35.40 47.80 -28.12
N SER A 55 -36.29 48.49 -27.40
CA SER A 55 -37.74 48.31 -27.51
C SER A 55 -38.43 49.64 -27.81
N VAL A 56 -39.72 49.59 -28.13
CA VAL A 56 -40.51 50.75 -28.52
C VAL A 56 -41.71 50.89 -27.57
N LYS A 57 -42.00 52.12 -27.15
CA LYS A 57 -43.05 52.54 -26.22
C LYS A 57 -42.84 52.08 -24.78
N ILE A 58 -43.59 51.08 -24.32
CA ILE A 58 -43.66 50.68 -22.92
C ILE A 58 -43.20 49.24 -22.88
N ILE A 59 -42.31 48.94 -21.92
CA ILE A 59 -41.93 47.56 -21.62
C ILE A 59 -43.12 46.91 -20.92
N ASP A 60 -43.72 45.92 -21.57
CA ASP A 60 -44.71 45.06 -20.93
C ASP A 60 -44.07 43.78 -20.39
N GLN A 61 -44.89 42.92 -19.77
CA GLN A 61 -44.42 41.64 -19.23
C GLN A 61 -43.86 40.73 -20.34
N SER A 62 -44.51 40.72 -21.52
CA SER A 62 -44.11 39.85 -22.62
C SER A 62 -42.73 40.21 -23.16
N ASP A 63 -42.35 41.49 -23.12
CA ASP A 63 -41.01 41.95 -23.47
C ASP A 63 -39.94 41.41 -22.51
N ILE A 64 -40.25 41.38 -21.20
CA ILE A 64 -39.35 40.84 -20.17
C ILE A 64 -39.22 39.32 -20.33
N ASP A 65 -40.35 38.62 -20.43
CA ASP A 65 -40.38 37.17 -20.66
C ASP A 65 -39.57 36.79 -21.90
N TYR A 66 -39.75 37.55 -22.98
CA TYR A 66 -39.06 37.30 -24.24
C TYR A 66 -37.54 37.50 -24.12
N LEU A 67 -37.10 38.61 -23.52
CA LEU A 67 -35.67 38.85 -23.27
C LEU A 67 -35.08 37.78 -22.34
N GLU A 68 -35.83 37.36 -21.32
CA GLU A 68 -35.42 36.29 -20.43
C GLU A 68 -35.22 34.96 -21.16
N VAL A 69 -36.15 34.59 -22.03
CA VAL A 69 -36.01 33.36 -22.83
C VAL A 69 -34.78 33.44 -23.74
N LEU A 70 -34.57 34.58 -24.41
CA LEU A 70 -33.37 34.80 -25.24
C LEU A 70 -32.08 34.70 -24.42
N ALA A 71 -32.03 35.31 -23.23
CA ALA A 71 -30.88 35.28 -22.33
C ALA A 71 -30.58 33.87 -21.80
N ARG A 72 -31.61 33.13 -21.37
CA ARG A 72 -31.48 31.74 -20.92
C ARG A 72 -30.95 30.84 -22.05
N ARG A 73 -31.52 30.96 -23.25
CA ARG A 73 -31.06 30.21 -24.44
C ARG A 73 -29.62 30.54 -24.80
N THR A 74 -29.21 31.79 -24.63
CA THR A 74 -27.82 32.23 -24.86
C THR A 74 -26.85 31.62 -23.87
N LYS A 75 -27.21 31.55 -22.59
CA LYS A 75 -26.36 30.94 -21.56
C LYS A 75 -26.14 29.45 -21.83
N LEU A 76 -27.19 28.76 -22.29
CA LEU A 76 -27.13 27.37 -22.72
C LEU A 76 -26.28 27.18 -23.97
N PHE A 77 -26.44 28.07 -24.95
CA PHE A 77 -25.63 28.07 -26.15
C PHE A 77 -24.14 28.24 -25.85
N ALA A 78 -23.79 29.18 -24.97
CA ALA A 78 -22.43 29.40 -24.51
C ALA A 78 -21.84 28.13 -23.89
N LEU A 79 -22.58 27.48 -22.98
CA LEU A 79 -22.17 26.23 -22.32
C LEU A 79 -21.97 25.09 -23.33
N HIS A 80 -22.93 24.89 -24.24
CA HIS A 80 -22.84 23.86 -25.28
C HIS A 80 -21.68 24.07 -26.25
N SER A 81 -21.39 25.33 -26.61
CA SER A 81 -20.27 25.67 -27.49
C SER A 81 -18.91 25.30 -26.87
N GLN A 82 -18.78 25.37 -25.54
CA GLN A 82 -17.57 24.99 -24.80
C GLN A 82 -17.42 23.46 -24.65
N VAL A 83 -18.54 22.75 -24.45
CA VAL A 83 -18.51 21.28 -24.31
C VAL A 83 -18.24 20.61 -25.66
N SER A 84 -18.85 21.11 -26.75
CA SER A 84 -18.65 20.57 -28.09
C SER A 84 -17.22 20.80 -28.64
N THR A 85 -16.53 21.85 -28.18
CA THR A 85 -15.13 22.12 -28.51
C THR A 85 -14.12 21.20 -27.81
N GLN A 86 -14.51 20.32 -26.89
CA GLN A 86 -13.61 19.23 -26.42
C GLN A 86 -13.25 18.21 -27.51
N LYS A 87 -13.97 18.20 -28.66
CA LYS A 87 -13.51 17.49 -29.87
C LYS A 87 -12.30 18.17 -30.53
N TRP A 88 -12.02 19.42 -30.21
CA TRP A 88 -10.91 20.22 -30.72
C TRP A 88 -9.89 20.41 -29.59
N LYS A 89 -8.90 19.52 -29.58
CA LYS A 89 -7.95 19.21 -28.48
C LYS A 89 -7.05 20.35 -27.95
N THR A 90 -7.33 21.63 -28.17
CA THR A 90 -6.30 22.67 -28.01
C THR A 90 -6.73 23.96 -27.29
N MET A 91 -7.94 24.08 -26.77
CA MET A 91 -8.34 25.32 -26.08
C MET A 91 -8.74 25.06 -24.63
N THR A 92 -8.01 25.71 -23.73
CA THR A 92 -8.32 25.87 -22.31
C THR A 92 -9.74 26.37 -22.10
N PHE A 93 -10.36 25.96 -20.99
CA PHE A 93 -11.71 26.37 -20.60
C PHE A 93 -11.79 27.91 -20.52
N ASN A 94 -12.53 28.53 -21.44
CA ASN A 94 -12.60 29.99 -21.53
C ASN A 94 -13.80 30.51 -20.72
N HIS A 95 -13.60 30.78 -19.43
CA HIS A 95 -14.61 31.32 -18.50
C HIS A 95 -15.30 32.60 -19.03
N ASP A 96 -14.64 33.37 -19.89
CA ASP A 96 -15.14 34.64 -20.38
C ASP A 96 -16.34 34.49 -21.34
N LEU A 97 -16.49 33.33 -21.99
CA LEU A 97 -17.63 33.05 -22.88
C LEU A 97 -18.94 32.76 -22.11
N LEU A 98 -18.88 32.49 -20.80
CA LEU A 98 -20.07 32.33 -19.98
C LEU A 98 -20.55 33.66 -19.39
N THR A 99 -19.76 34.72 -19.58
CA THR A 99 -19.98 36.00 -18.93
C THR A 99 -20.72 36.95 -19.86
N PHE A 100 -21.93 37.32 -19.48
CA PHE A 100 -22.74 38.27 -20.25
C PHE A 100 -22.20 39.69 -20.07
N PRO A 101 -22.22 40.52 -21.13
CA PRO A 101 -21.88 41.92 -21.02
C PRO A 101 -22.94 42.67 -20.18
N PRO A 102 -22.61 43.87 -19.66
CA PRO A 102 -23.64 44.82 -19.21
C PRO A 102 -24.68 45.05 -20.31
N LEU A 103 -25.94 45.19 -19.91
CA LEU A 103 -27.08 45.46 -20.78
C LEU A 103 -27.59 46.88 -20.54
N ILE A 104 -27.79 47.66 -21.60
CA ILE A 104 -28.59 48.89 -21.56
C ILE A 104 -29.87 48.65 -22.34
N TRP A 105 -31.00 48.70 -21.65
CA TRP A 105 -32.32 48.61 -22.26
C TRP A 105 -32.76 50.01 -22.70
N ILE A 106 -32.75 50.24 -24.01
CA ILE A 106 -33.17 51.49 -24.63
C ILE A 106 -34.66 51.39 -24.98
N VAL A 107 -35.46 52.30 -24.45
CA VAL A 107 -36.91 52.35 -24.70
C VAL A 107 -37.21 53.59 -25.54
N GLN A 108 -37.49 53.40 -26.82
CA GLN A 108 -37.85 54.47 -27.76
C GLN A 108 -39.31 54.89 -27.61
N ASP A 109 -39.66 56.09 -28.07
CA ASP A 109 -41.03 56.63 -28.03
C ASP A 109 -41.63 56.60 -26.61
N PHE A 110 -40.81 56.83 -25.59
CA PHE A 110 -41.22 56.79 -24.19
C PHE A 110 -41.84 58.14 -23.78
N VAL A 111 -43.15 58.17 -23.55
CA VAL A 111 -43.91 59.39 -23.24
C VAL A 111 -44.25 59.50 -21.74
N GLN A 112 -43.94 58.47 -20.94
CA GLN A 112 -44.23 58.48 -19.51
C GLN A 112 -43.15 59.24 -18.72
N SER A 113 -43.51 59.79 -17.56
CA SER A 113 -42.53 60.40 -16.66
C SER A 113 -41.93 59.34 -15.74
N ALA A 114 -40.71 58.88 -16.04
CA ALA A 114 -39.89 58.11 -15.12
C ALA A 114 -38.82 59.03 -14.53
N THR A 115 -38.89 59.35 -13.23
CA THR A 115 -37.86 60.16 -12.56
C THR A 115 -36.49 59.48 -12.50
N ASP A 116 -36.47 58.14 -12.55
CA ASP A 116 -35.26 57.31 -12.60
C ASP A 116 -35.58 56.07 -13.44
N SER A 117 -35.12 56.06 -14.69
CA SER A 117 -35.40 54.99 -15.67
C SER A 117 -34.88 53.64 -15.19
N GLN A 118 -33.72 53.62 -14.52
CA GLN A 118 -33.10 52.39 -14.01
C GLN A 118 -33.94 51.79 -12.89
N LYS A 119 -34.34 52.59 -11.90
CA LYS A 119 -35.22 52.10 -10.82
C LYS A 119 -36.59 51.69 -11.34
N TRP A 120 -37.12 52.39 -12.34
CA TRP A 120 -38.39 52.01 -12.97
C TRP A 120 -38.32 50.61 -13.57
N LEU A 121 -37.28 50.31 -14.36
CA LEU A 121 -37.08 48.97 -14.94
C LEU A 121 -36.87 47.91 -13.85
N GLN A 122 -36.06 48.20 -12.84
CA GLN A 122 -35.83 47.27 -11.72
C GLN A 122 -37.13 46.92 -10.99
N ASN A 123 -37.97 47.90 -10.70
CA ASN A 123 -39.27 47.67 -10.07
C ASN A 123 -40.18 46.79 -10.95
N LEU A 124 -40.17 47.01 -12.26
CA LEU A 124 -40.97 46.23 -13.23
C LEU A 124 -40.51 44.77 -13.27
N MET A 125 -39.20 44.55 -13.25
CA MET A 125 -38.61 43.22 -13.15
C MET A 125 -38.91 42.56 -11.79
N GLU A 126 -38.80 43.28 -10.68
CA GLU A 126 -39.10 42.74 -9.35
C GLU A 126 -40.58 42.37 -9.16
N SER A 127 -41.51 43.16 -9.71
CA SER A 127 -42.94 42.80 -9.71
C SER A 127 -43.21 41.54 -10.52
N HIS A 128 -42.54 41.38 -11.66
CA HIS A 128 -42.64 40.20 -12.53
C HIS A 128 -42.26 38.91 -11.78
N PHE A 129 -41.25 38.93 -10.91
CA PHE A 129 -40.85 37.75 -10.13
C PHE A 129 -41.86 37.38 -9.04
N ARG A 130 -42.50 38.38 -8.40
CA ARG A 130 -43.44 38.13 -7.29
C ARG A 130 -44.76 37.49 -7.74
N GLU A 131 -45.15 37.65 -9.00
CA GLU A 131 -46.38 37.05 -9.54
C GLU A 131 -46.18 35.63 -10.08
N ASN A 132 -44.93 35.19 -10.23
CA ASN A 132 -44.55 33.97 -10.94
C ASN A 132 -43.59 33.11 -10.07
N ASP A 133 -44.13 32.51 -9.00
CA ASP A 133 -43.40 31.70 -7.99
C ASP A 133 -42.66 30.46 -8.57
N GLU A 134 -42.88 30.09 -9.84
CA GLU A 134 -42.22 28.96 -10.50
C GLU A 134 -40.85 29.30 -11.14
N TYR A 135 -40.45 30.58 -11.23
CA TYR A 135 -39.22 30.98 -11.91
C TYR A 135 -38.14 31.50 -10.94
N GLU A 136 -37.18 30.64 -10.59
CA GLU A 136 -36.14 30.90 -9.59
C GLU A 136 -34.90 31.66 -10.14
N ILE A 137 -34.81 31.94 -11.44
CA ILE A 137 -33.68 32.63 -12.08
C ILE A 137 -34.16 33.98 -12.60
N SER A 138 -33.61 35.08 -12.08
CA SER A 138 -33.88 36.43 -12.58
C SER A 138 -32.94 36.83 -13.71
N LEU A 139 -33.40 37.65 -14.66
CA LEU A 139 -32.54 38.36 -15.62
C LEU A 139 -31.37 39.09 -14.92
N LEU A 140 -31.58 39.60 -13.69
CA LEU A 140 -30.54 40.21 -12.85
C LEU A 140 -29.43 39.25 -12.44
N SER A 141 -29.68 37.93 -12.46
CA SER A 141 -28.69 36.89 -12.18
C SER A 141 -27.93 36.43 -13.44
N ILE A 142 -28.42 36.78 -14.63
CA ILE A 142 -27.80 36.40 -15.91
C ILE A 142 -26.84 37.49 -16.39
N PHE A 143 -27.25 38.75 -16.32
CA PHE A 143 -26.43 39.90 -16.72
C PHE A 143 -25.63 40.45 -15.55
N LYS A 144 -24.42 40.95 -15.82
CA LYS A 144 -23.59 41.64 -14.80
C LYS A 144 -24.28 42.88 -14.24
N SER A 145 -24.95 43.63 -15.10
CA SER A 145 -25.74 44.80 -14.77
C SER A 145 -26.76 45.05 -15.87
N ILE A 146 -27.94 45.53 -15.48
CA ILE A 146 -29.00 45.96 -16.39
C ILE A 146 -29.29 47.42 -16.05
N ASP A 147 -29.08 48.29 -17.03
CA ASP A 147 -29.43 49.71 -16.99
C ASP A 147 -30.57 50.00 -17.98
N CYS A 148 -31.26 51.12 -17.80
CA CYS A 148 -32.35 51.56 -18.65
C CYS A 148 -32.13 53.00 -19.13
N HIS A 149 -32.37 53.24 -20.40
CA HIS A 149 -32.37 54.57 -20.99
C HIS A 149 -33.64 54.79 -21.80
N THR A 150 -34.35 55.87 -21.53
CA THR A 150 -35.58 56.22 -22.24
C THR A 150 -35.28 57.29 -23.27
N MET A 151 -35.93 57.21 -24.44
CA MET A 151 -35.86 58.23 -25.47
C MET A 151 -37.26 58.66 -25.87
N PHE A 152 -37.46 59.96 -25.95
CA PHE A 152 -38.66 60.59 -26.45
C PHE A 152 -38.75 60.47 -27.98
N LEU A 153 -39.86 60.94 -28.54
CA LEU A 153 -40.08 60.92 -29.98
C LEU A 153 -39.06 61.82 -30.69
N PRO A 154 -38.36 61.31 -31.73
CA PRO A 154 -37.33 62.08 -32.43
C PRO A 154 -37.90 63.29 -33.16
N ALA A 155 -39.12 63.21 -33.70
CA ALA A 155 -39.78 64.32 -34.37
C ALA A 155 -41.30 64.31 -34.08
N VAL A 156 -41.93 65.48 -34.17
CA VAL A 156 -43.38 65.63 -33.93
C VAL A 156 -44.21 65.40 -35.21
N GLN A 157 -43.58 65.53 -36.39
CA GLN A 157 -44.26 65.43 -37.68
C GLN A 157 -44.21 64.01 -38.24
N LYS A 158 -45.37 63.48 -38.63
CA LYS A 158 -45.51 62.14 -39.22
C LYS A 158 -44.69 61.93 -40.50
N SER A 159 -44.53 62.97 -41.31
CA SER A 159 -43.71 62.94 -42.54
C SER A 159 -42.24 62.69 -42.24
N LEU A 160 -41.73 63.28 -41.16
CA LEU A 160 -40.34 63.15 -40.72
C LEU A 160 -40.12 61.82 -40.01
N LEU A 161 -41.04 61.40 -39.14
CA LEU A 161 -41.01 60.09 -38.47
C LEU A 161 -41.01 58.90 -39.45
N ARG A 162 -41.56 59.08 -40.65
CA ARG A 162 -41.56 58.04 -41.69
C ARG A 162 -40.16 57.72 -42.22
N ASP A 163 -39.27 58.71 -42.23
CA ASP A 163 -37.92 58.58 -42.77
C ASP A 163 -36.98 59.57 -42.08
N LEU A 164 -36.47 59.15 -40.91
CA LEU A 164 -35.57 59.95 -40.08
C LEU A 164 -34.23 60.26 -40.77
N SER A 165 -33.87 59.55 -41.85
CA SER A 165 -32.63 59.81 -42.60
C SER A 165 -32.61 61.17 -43.31
N LYS A 166 -33.80 61.78 -43.51
CA LYS A 166 -33.98 63.09 -44.16
C LYS A 166 -34.09 64.24 -43.17
N VAL A 167 -34.11 63.95 -41.88
CA VAL A 167 -34.35 64.90 -40.80
C VAL A 167 -33.05 65.63 -40.48
N SER A 168 -33.11 66.95 -40.28
CA SER A 168 -31.98 67.74 -39.82
C SER A 168 -32.01 67.89 -38.30
N GLU A 169 -30.88 68.27 -37.67
CA GLU A 169 -30.85 68.45 -36.21
C GLU A 169 -31.81 69.51 -35.69
N HIS A 170 -32.24 70.47 -36.53
CA HIS A 170 -33.23 71.45 -36.12
C HIS A 170 -34.65 70.90 -36.07
N ASP A 171 -34.92 69.80 -36.78
CA ASP A 171 -36.22 69.17 -36.86
C ASP A 171 -36.46 68.16 -35.73
N LEU A 172 -35.41 67.79 -35.00
CA LEU A 172 -35.50 66.91 -33.84
C LEU A 172 -36.06 67.64 -32.61
N THR A 173 -36.79 66.91 -31.77
CA THR A 173 -37.25 67.42 -30.47
C THR A 173 -36.05 67.70 -29.55
N GLU A 174 -36.18 68.70 -28.68
CA GLU A 174 -35.09 69.07 -27.76
C GLU A 174 -34.85 67.96 -26.72
N GLU A 175 -35.91 67.30 -26.28
CA GLU A 175 -35.85 66.14 -25.39
C GLU A 175 -35.03 65.01 -26.02
N TYR A 176 -35.32 64.65 -27.28
CA TYR A 176 -34.59 63.59 -27.97
C TYR A 176 -33.10 63.92 -28.16
N LYS A 177 -32.75 65.18 -28.44
CA LYS A 177 -31.35 65.59 -28.56
C LYS A 177 -30.61 65.40 -27.25
N ALA A 178 -31.16 65.90 -26.15
CA ALA A 178 -30.57 65.78 -24.82
C ALA A 178 -30.43 64.31 -24.41
N GLU A 179 -31.50 63.52 -24.58
CA GLU A 179 -31.50 62.10 -24.21
C GLU A 179 -30.56 61.26 -25.10
N ARG A 180 -30.41 61.62 -26.38
CA ARG A 180 -29.43 60.98 -27.29
C ARG A 180 -28.01 61.32 -26.86
N GLU A 181 -27.71 62.58 -26.56
CA GLU A 181 -26.38 63.00 -26.09
C GLU A 181 -26.02 62.32 -24.76
N ASP A 182 -26.97 62.21 -23.84
CA ASP A 182 -26.81 61.47 -22.58
C ASP A 182 -26.56 59.98 -22.82
N LEU A 183 -27.27 59.36 -23.77
CA LEU A 183 -27.06 57.96 -24.14
C LEU A 183 -25.67 57.75 -24.74
N GLU A 184 -25.25 58.63 -25.66
CA GLU A 184 -23.92 58.57 -26.27
C GLU A 184 -22.83 58.66 -25.19
N GLN A 185 -22.94 59.63 -24.28
CA GLN A 185 -21.99 59.79 -23.18
C GLN A 185 -21.97 58.58 -22.25
N LYS A 186 -23.14 58.05 -21.89
CA LYS A 186 -23.29 56.82 -21.09
C LYS A 186 -22.62 55.61 -21.75
N ILE A 187 -22.82 55.44 -23.06
CA ILE A 187 -22.15 54.38 -23.83
C ILE A 187 -20.64 54.57 -23.74
N TYR A 188 -20.11 55.77 -24.04
CA TYR A 188 -18.67 56.04 -24.01
C TYR A 188 -18.03 55.77 -22.65
N ASP A 189 -18.72 56.06 -21.55
CA ASP A 189 -18.21 55.81 -20.19
C ASP A 189 -18.22 54.33 -19.79
N LEU A 190 -19.09 53.52 -20.40
CA LEU A 190 -19.18 52.07 -20.17
C LEU A 190 -18.34 51.23 -21.14
N LEU A 191 -17.76 51.84 -22.18
CA LEU A 191 -16.97 51.13 -23.16
C LEU A 191 -15.71 50.53 -22.55
N VAL A 192 -15.72 49.21 -22.40
CA VAL A 192 -14.55 48.40 -22.03
C VAL A 192 -14.14 47.50 -23.20
N PRO A 193 -12.83 47.26 -23.40
CA PRO A 193 -12.37 46.25 -24.35
C PRO A 193 -12.96 44.88 -23.99
N LYS A 194 -13.35 44.10 -25.01
CA LYS A 194 -13.71 42.69 -24.77
C LYS A 194 -12.45 41.95 -24.31
N GLU A 195 -12.54 41.27 -23.18
CA GLU A 195 -11.39 40.57 -22.60
C GLU A 195 -11.40 39.08 -22.95
N LYS A 196 -10.20 38.50 -22.96
CA LYS A 196 -9.93 37.07 -22.99
C LYS A 196 -8.78 36.80 -22.02
N GLU A 197 -8.99 35.98 -21.00
CA GLU A 197 -7.97 35.66 -19.99
C GLU A 197 -7.37 36.91 -19.33
N GLY A 198 -8.21 37.94 -19.07
CA GLY A 198 -7.80 39.19 -18.43
C GLY A 198 -6.99 40.15 -19.32
N ARG A 199 -6.90 39.90 -20.64
CA ARG A 199 -6.30 40.83 -21.60
C ARG A 199 -7.29 41.26 -22.69
N PRO A 200 -7.14 42.48 -23.26
CA PRO A 200 -7.94 42.90 -24.41
C PRO A 200 -7.80 41.93 -25.59
N MET A 201 -8.94 41.54 -26.15
CA MET A 201 -9.03 40.62 -27.29
C MET A 201 -8.59 41.33 -28.57
N THR A 202 -7.76 40.66 -29.37
CA THR A 202 -7.31 41.18 -30.66
C THR A 202 -8.33 40.92 -31.77
N GLY A 203 -8.25 41.64 -32.89
CA GLY A 203 -9.16 41.46 -34.02
C GLY A 203 -9.14 40.05 -34.63
N THR A 204 -7.98 39.38 -34.65
CA THR A 204 -7.85 37.99 -35.13
C THR A 204 -8.57 37.02 -34.20
N GLU A 205 -8.51 37.25 -32.89
CA GLU A 205 -9.20 36.45 -31.89
C GLU A 205 -10.72 36.66 -31.92
N MET A 206 -11.16 37.91 -32.11
CA MET A 206 -12.58 38.22 -32.33
C MET A 206 -13.11 37.51 -33.58
N ALA A 207 -12.37 37.54 -34.69
CA ALA A 207 -12.74 36.82 -35.91
C ALA A 207 -12.82 35.31 -35.68
N SER A 208 -11.90 34.74 -34.89
CA SER A 208 -11.96 33.33 -34.49
C SER A 208 -13.18 33.02 -33.63
N LEU A 209 -13.51 33.89 -32.66
CA LEU A 209 -14.68 33.74 -31.80
C LEU A 209 -15.98 33.75 -32.61
N ILE A 210 -16.14 34.72 -33.51
CA ILE A 210 -17.31 34.83 -34.39
C ILE A 210 -17.49 33.54 -35.20
N ARG A 211 -16.41 32.98 -35.77
CA ARG A 211 -16.48 31.71 -36.52
C ARG A 211 -16.98 30.56 -35.64
N ILE A 212 -16.40 30.40 -34.45
CA ILE A 212 -16.79 29.34 -33.50
C ILE A 212 -18.28 29.45 -33.14
N LEU A 213 -18.76 30.66 -32.82
CA LEU A 213 -20.14 30.88 -32.43
C LEU A 213 -21.10 30.65 -33.61
N VAL A 214 -20.78 31.13 -34.81
CA VAL A 214 -21.63 30.92 -35.99
C VAL A 214 -21.70 29.43 -36.38
N GLU A 215 -20.58 28.71 -36.33
CA GLU A 215 -20.57 27.27 -36.58
C GLU A 215 -21.40 26.50 -35.54
N ALA A 216 -21.28 26.84 -34.25
CA ALA A 216 -22.11 26.26 -33.19
C ALA A 216 -23.61 26.55 -33.39
N ALA A 217 -23.95 27.77 -33.82
CA ALA A 217 -25.33 28.17 -34.08
C ALA A 217 -25.94 27.45 -35.29
N ASN A 218 -25.14 27.17 -36.32
CA ASN A 218 -25.57 26.48 -37.54
C ASN A 218 -25.70 24.96 -37.35
N ASN A 219 -24.85 24.34 -36.53
CA ASN A 219 -24.82 22.88 -36.31
C ASN A 219 -25.97 22.34 -35.43
N GLY A 220 -27.04 23.12 -35.21
CA GLY A 220 -28.28 22.65 -34.58
C GLY A 220 -28.28 22.62 -33.05
N SER A 221 -27.31 23.27 -32.37
CA SER A 221 -27.27 23.33 -30.90
C SER A 221 -28.46 24.05 -30.25
N LEU A 222 -29.39 24.62 -31.03
CA LEU A 222 -30.48 25.48 -30.57
C LEU A 222 -31.89 25.10 -31.06
N THR A 223 -32.07 24.11 -31.94
CA THR A 223 -33.37 23.84 -32.61
C THR A 223 -34.20 22.69 -32.03
N SER A 224 -33.81 22.08 -30.90
CA SER A 224 -34.60 21.00 -30.29
C SER A 224 -34.88 21.19 -28.81
N ILE A 225 -35.82 22.07 -28.47
CA ILE A 225 -36.41 22.17 -27.13
C ILE A 225 -37.91 22.46 -27.32
N PRO A 226 -38.78 21.43 -27.20
CA PRO A 226 -39.46 21.19 -25.92
C PRO A 226 -39.79 19.71 -25.57
N SER A 227 -38.96 18.73 -25.93
CA SER A 227 -39.01 17.37 -25.33
C SER A 227 -37.64 16.82 -24.90
N ARG A 228 -36.57 17.52 -25.33
CA ARG A 228 -35.19 17.21 -24.99
C ARG A 228 -34.64 18.03 -23.84
N TRP A 229 -35.31 19.07 -23.36
CA TRP A 229 -34.86 19.83 -22.19
C TRP A 229 -34.88 18.98 -20.93
N ASP A 230 -35.98 18.27 -20.63
CA ASP A 230 -36.00 17.33 -19.51
C ASP A 230 -35.01 16.18 -19.66
N SER A 231 -34.77 15.73 -20.89
CA SER A 231 -33.79 14.68 -21.18
C SER A 231 -32.35 15.20 -21.08
N PHE A 232 -32.10 16.45 -21.47
CA PHE A 232 -30.81 17.13 -21.38
C PHE A 232 -30.49 17.48 -19.94
N VAL A 233 -31.43 18.06 -19.19
CA VAL A 233 -31.29 18.31 -17.74
C VAL A 233 -31.10 16.98 -17.00
N ARG A 234 -31.86 15.91 -17.35
CA ARG A 234 -31.61 14.56 -16.81
C ARG A 234 -30.21 14.05 -17.14
N ASN A 235 -29.74 14.22 -18.38
CA ASN A 235 -28.42 13.79 -18.81
C ASN A 235 -27.31 14.61 -18.13
N LEU A 236 -27.48 15.92 -17.98
CA LEU A 236 -26.55 16.81 -17.28
C LEU A 236 -26.44 16.41 -15.81
N ILE A 237 -27.56 16.23 -15.12
CA ILE A 237 -27.60 15.73 -13.73
C ILE A 237 -26.93 14.37 -13.64
N THR A 238 -27.25 13.45 -14.56
CA THR A 238 -26.64 12.10 -14.58
C THR A 238 -25.12 12.18 -14.78
N THR A 239 -24.66 13.05 -15.67
CA THR A 239 -23.24 13.25 -15.97
C THR A 239 -22.53 13.88 -14.78
N ALA A 240 -23.08 14.93 -14.18
CA ALA A 240 -22.53 15.57 -12.99
C ALA A 240 -22.43 14.57 -11.81
N ILE A 241 -23.43 13.72 -11.60
CA ILE A 241 -23.38 12.64 -10.59
C ILE A 241 -22.26 11.65 -10.92
N VAL A 242 -22.11 11.26 -12.20
CA VAL A 242 -21.04 10.33 -12.62
C VAL A 242 -19.67 10.97 -12.42
N ASP A 243 -19.47 12.22 -12.79
CA ASP A 243 -18.20 12.92 -12.66
C ASP A 243 -17.81 13.11 -11.19
N CYS A 244 -18.75 13.56 -10.34
CA CYS A 244 -18.50 13.71 -8.91
C CYS A 244 -18.22 12.37 -8.22
N ALA A 245 -18.91 11.30 -8.63
CA ALA A 245 -18.65 9.96 -8.12
C ALA A 245 -17.32 9.38 -8.61
N THR A 246 -16.91 9.72 -9.84
CA THR A 246 -15.61 9.33 -10.41
C THR A 246 -14.47 10.07 -9.72
N TYR A 247 -14.65 11.35 -9.42
CA TYR A 247 -13.72 12.12 -8.58
C TYR A 247 -13.59 11.52 -7.17
N TYR A 248 -14.71 11.23 -6.51
CA TYR A 248 -14.69 10.58 -5.20
C TYR A 248 -13.89 9.27 -5.24
N ARG A 249 -14.17 8.45 -6.26
CA ARG A 249 -13.49 7.18 -6.48
C ARG A 249 -11.99 7.37 -6.74
N SER A 250 -11.59 8.30 -7.59
CA SER A 250 -10.18 8.49 -7.95
C SER A 250 -9.34 8.96 -6.75
N VAL A 251 -9.87 9.86 -5.93
CA VAL A 251 -9.18 10.33 -4.72
C VAL A 251 -8.97 9.18 -3.73
N LEU A 252 -9.97 8.32 -3.54
CA LEU A 252 -9.87 7.17 -2.63
C LEU A 252 -9.23 5.92 -3.26
N GLU A 253 -8.96 5.91 -4.56
CA GLU A 253 -8.10 4.90 -5.20
C GLU A 253 -6.64 5.37 -5.28
N SER A 254 -6.36 6.64 -4.99
CA SER A 254 -5.02 7.23 -5.15
C SER A 254 -3.99 6.81 -4.09
N PHE A 255 -4.43 6.17 -2.99
CA PHE A 255 -3.51 5.71 -1.94
C PHE A 255 -3.00 4.30 -2.22
N ASP A 256 -1.68 4.17 -2.31
CA ASP A 256 -1.00 2.88 -2.50
C ASP A 256 -0.88 2.10 -1.18
N GLU A 257 -0.74 2.78 -0.05
CA GLU A 257 -0.50 2.16 1.27
C GLU A 257 -1.78 1.92 2.09
N ALA A 258 -1.70 1.10 3.14
CA ALA A 258 -2.81 0.88 4.05
C ALA A 258 -2.99 2.09 4.99
N LEU A 259 -4.22 2.60 5.10
CA LEU A 259 -4.52 3.75 5.97
C LEU A 259 -5.18 3.30 7.28
N PRO A 260 -4.84 3.93 8.42
CA PRO A 260 -5.57 3.75 9.66
C PRO A 260 -7.09 4.01 9.50
N PRO A 261 -7.96 3.28 10.21
CA PRO A 261 -9.42 3.45 10.10
C PRO A 261 -9.90 4.90 10.33
N LYS A 262 -9.26 5.63 11.25
CA LYS A 262 -9.60 7.04 11.52
C LYS A 262 -9.25 7.95 10.35
N GLU A 263 -8.03 7.86 9.83
CA GLU A 263 -7.59 8.64 8.68
C GLU A 263 -8.43 8.33 7.43
N MET A 264 -8.79 7.06 7.24
CA MET A 264 -9.69 6.65 6.16
C MET A 264 -11.09 7.28 6.29
N GLN A 265 -11.62 7.38 7.51
CA GLN A 265 -12.89 8.07 7.76
C GLN A 265 -12.79 9.58 7.53
N ASP A 266 -11.67 10.20 7.90
CA ASP A 266 -11.45 11.63 7.71
C ASP A 266 -11.29 11.98 6.22
N LEU A 267 -10.53 11.16 5.48
CA LEU A 267 -10.40 11.27 4.03
C LEU A 267 -11.76 11.09 3.33
N HIS A 268 -12.55 10.09 3.76
CA HIS A 268 -13.91 9.88 3.26
C HIS A 268 -14.77 11.12 3.46
N ARG A 269 -14.83 11.67 4.69
CA ARG A 269 -15.63 12.86 5.01
C ARG A 269 -15.19 14.08 4.20
N ALA A 270 -13.89 14.33 4.11
CA ALA A 270 -13.35 15.46 3.36
C ALA A 270 -13.64 15.35 1.86
N THR A 271 -13.54 14.14 1.29
CA THR A 271 -13.77 13.89 -0.13
C THR A 271 -15.26 13.94 -0.47
N GLU A 272 -16.11 13.38 0.39
CA GLU A 272 -17.56 13.45 0.28
C GLU A 272 -18.06 14.90 0.27
N GLN A 273 -17.59 15.71 1.23
CA GLN A 273 -17.90 17.14 1.31
C GLN A 273 -17.54 17.86 -0.01
N LYS A 274 -16.31 17.65 -0.51
CA LYS A 274 -15.85 18.25 -1.78
C LYS A 274 -16.64 17.76 -2.99
N SER A 275 -17.03 16.48 -3.03
CA SER A 275 -17.89 15.94 -4.09
C SER A 275 -19.26 16.62 -4.10
N TYR A 276 -19.83 16.94 -2.93
CA TYR A 276 -21.07 17.69 -2.85
C TYR A 276 -20.91 19.16 -3.24
N GLU A 277 -19.81 19.81 -2.85
CA GLU A 277 -19.49 21.18 -3.28
C GLU A 277 -19.32 21.27 -4.80
N MET A 278 -18.58 20.33 -5.41
CA MET A 278 -18.42 20.24 -6.85
C MET A 278 -19.77 19.99 -7.55
N LEU A 279 -20.61 19.10 -7.02
CA LEU A 279 -21.95 18.88 -7.56
C LEU A 279 -22.79 20.17 -7.52
N ALA A 280 -22.75 20.91 -6.42
CA ALA A 280 -23.47 22.18 -6.28
C ALA A 280 -22.98 23.25 -7.26
N GLN A 281 -21.67 23.30 -7.53
CA GLN A 281 -21.10 24.20 -8.55
C GLN A 281 -21.49 23.81 -9.97
N LEU A 282 -21.49 22.50 -10.30
CA LEU A 282 -21.88 22.00 -11.62
C LEU A 282 -23.38 22.18 -11.91
N LEU A 283 -24.21 22.22 -10.86
CA LEU A 283 -25.66 22.38 -10.94
C LEU A 283 -26.15 23.77 -10.52
N LEU A 284 -25.24 24.75 -10.43
CA LEU A 284 -25.54 26.10 -9.97
C LEU A 284 -26.54 26.79 -10.92
N GLY A 285 -27.73 27.11 -10.41
CA GLY A 285 -28.86 27.63 -11.19
C GLY A 285 -29.93 26.61 -11.59
N TYR A 286 -29.91 25.37 -11.07
CA TYR A 286 -30.92 24.33 -11.36
C TYR A 286 -31.70 23.85 -10.10
N GLY A 287 -32.08 24.80 -9.24
CA GLY A 287 -32.45 24.68 -7.81
C GLY A 287 -33.32 23.51 -7.36
N ILE A 288 -34.28 23.02 -8.16
CA ILE A 288 -35.25 22.00 -7.69
C ILE A 288 -34.71 20.56 -7.76
N ARG A 289 -33.71 20.27 -8.61
CA ARG A 289 -33.20 18.89 -8.82
C ARG A 289 -31.86 18.59 -8.15
N VAL A 290 -31.32 19.55 -7.41
CA VAL A 290 -30.03 19.41 -6.70
C VAL A 290 -30.16 18.39 -5.57
N ASN A 291 -31.29 18.36 -4.85
CA ASN A 291 -31.50 17.39 -3.76
C ASN A 291 -31.61 15.95 -4.27
N GLU A 292 -32.36 15.72 -5.36
CA GLU A 292 -32.42 14.38 -6.00
C GLU A 292 -31.04 13.92 -6.50
N ALA A 293 -30.27 14.84 -7.09
CA ALA A 293 -28.92 14.58 -7.55
C ALA A 293 -27.97 14.29 -6.38
N ARG A 294 -28.13 15.00 -5.26
CA ARG A 294 -27.37 14.82 -4.02
C ARG A 294 -27.65 13.44 -3.41
N ASP A 295 -28.91 13.02 -3.35
CA ASP A 295 -29.30 11.69 -2.86
C ASP A 295 -28.76 10.57 -3.76
N ALA A 296 -28.86 10.75 -5.08
CA ALA A 296 -28.33 9.78 -6.05
C ALA A 296 -26.80 9.68 -5.98
N LEU A 297 -26.09 10.80 -5.80
CA LEU A 297 -24.66 10.83 -5.55
C LEU A 297 -24.32 10.15 -4.23
N GLY A 298 -25.07 10.43 -3.15
CA GLY A 298 -24.90 9.79 -1.84
C GLY A 298 -24.98 8.27 -1.91
N LYS A 299 -25.96 7.71 -2.63
CA LYS A 299 -26.06 6.25 -2.86
C LYS A 299 -24.85 5.67 -3.59
N LYS A 300 -24.27 6.40 -4.55
CA LYS A 300 -23.05 5.97 -5.25
C LYS A 300 -21.82 6.06 -4.33
N ILE A 301 -21.67 7.15 -3.59
CA ILE A 301 -20.61 7.35 -2.61
C ILE A 301 -20.64 6.24 -1.56
N GLU A 302 -21.80 5.90 -1.01
CA GLU A 302 -21.97 4.83 -0.03
C GLU A 302 -21.50 3.47 -0.60
N LYS A 303 -21.89 3.17 -1.84
CA LYS A 303 -21.46 1.93 -2.52
C LYS A 303 -19.94 1.89 -2.72
N TYR A 304 -19.34 2.98 -3.19
CA TYR A 304 -17.88 3.06 -3.37
C TYR A 304 -17.14 3.02 -2.05
N SER A 305 -17.62 3.72 -1.03
CA SER A 305 -17.08 3.73 0.33
C SER A 305 -16.97 2.30 0.88
N LYS A 306 -18.03 1.50 0.79
CA LYS A 306 -18.01 0.08 1.21
C LYS A 306 -16.98 -0.77 0.46
N ILE A 307 -16.80 -0.52 -0.85
CA ILE A 307 -15.81 -1.26 -1.66
C ILE A 307 -14.39 -0.90 -1.22
N ILE A 308 -14.12 0.40 -1.06
CA ILE A 308 -12.78 0.89 -0.73
C ILE A 308 -12.43 0.55 0.72
N GLN A 309 -13.38 0.61 1.67
CA GLN A 309 -13.17 0.16 3.05
C GLN A 309 -12.74 -1.32 3.08
N ARG A 310 -13.44 -2.21 2.36
CA ARG A 310 -13.03 -3.62 2.25
C ARG A 310 -11.66 -3.80 1.61
N TYR A 311 -11.32 -2.95 0.66
CA TYR A 311 -10.00 -2.97 0.02
C TYR A 311 -8.90 -2.53 1.01
N ASN A 312 -9.15 -1.48 1.80
CA ASN A 312 -8.25 -1.04 2.86
C ASN A 312 -8.11 -2.09 3.96
N GLU A 313 -9.20 -2.73 4.41
CA GLU A 313 -9.16 -3.85 5.37
C GLU A 313 -8.29 -5.01 4.90
N ARG A 314 -8.35 -5.34 3.60
CA ARG A 314 -7.46 -6.35 2.99
C ARG A 314 -6.01 -5.90 3.01
N LYS A 315 -5.73 -4.65 2.65
CA LYS A 315 -4.36 -4.08 2.72
C LYS A 315 -3.82 -4.09 4.15
N ILE A 316 -4.60 -3.67 5.14
CA ILE A 316 -4.26 -3.74 6.56
C ILE A 316 -3.93 -5.18 6.96
N SER A 317 -4.75 -6.15 6.56
CA SER A 317 -4.52 -7.57 6.90
C SER A 317 -3.22 -8.11 6.27
N LEU A 318 -2.90 -7.71 5.04
CA LEU A 318 -1.64 -8.05 4.38
C LEU A 318 -0.44 -7.40 5.09
N MET A 319 -0.55 -6.11 5.43
CA MET A 319 0.49 -5.37 6.16
C MET A 319 0.76 -6.00 7.53
N ILE A 320 -0.29 -6.33 8.30
CA ILE A 320 -0.15 -7.01 9.59
C ILE A 320 0.58 -8.35 9.43
N THR A 321 0.24 -9.11 8.39
CA THR A 321 0.92 -10.39 8.08
C THR A 321 2.40 -10.17 7.74
N GLN A 322 2.72 -9.13 6.96
CA GLN A 322 4.11 -8.78 6.62
C GLN A 322 4.90 -8.38 7.87
N ILE A 323 4.37 -7.48 8.70
CA ILE A 323 5.02 -7.06 9.96
C ILE A 323 5.21 -8.27 10.88
N ARG A 324 4.24 -9.19 10.92
CA ARG A 324 4.36 -10.42 11.71
C ARG A 324 5.54 -11.27 11.24
N ASN A 325 5.65 -11.51 9.93
CA ASN A 325 6.75 -12.26 9.35
C ASN A 325 8.10 -11.56 9.60
N GLU A 326 8.16 -10.23 9.52
CA GLU A 326 9.38 -9.47 9.82
C GLU A 326 9.82 -9.66 11.27
N ILE A 327 8.88 -9.65 12.22
CA ILE A 327 9.16 -9.90 13.64
C ILE A 327 9.62 -11.35 13.87
N GLU A 328 9.01 -12.33 13.22
CA GLU A 328 9.41 -13.74 13.29
C GLU A 328 10.82 -13.94 12.70
N GLU A 329 11.11 -13.30 11.56
CA GLU A 329 12.45 -13.31 10.97
C GLU A 329 13.49 -12.62 11.86
N GLU A 330 13.13 -11.50 12.50
CA GLU A 330 14.01 -10.81 13.44
C GLU A 330 14.33 -11.71 14.65
N PHE A 331 13.33 -12.41 15.18
CA PHE A 331 13.52 -13.41 16.23
C PHE A 331 14.50 -14.51 15.79
N ASP A 332 14.29 -15.07 14.60
CA ASP A 332 15.14 -16.13 14.05
C ASP A 332 16.57 -15.66 13.78
N LYS A 333 16.76 -14.46 13.22
CA LYS A 333 18.08 -13.87 12.97
C LYS A 333 18.86 -13.67 14.26
N ASN A 334 18.22 -13.14 15.31
CA ASN A 334 18.85 -12.95 16.62
C ASN A 334 19.33 -14.28 17.22
N LEU A 335 18.60 -15.38 17.00
CA LEU A 335 18.99 -16.70 17.51
C LEU A 335 19.98 -17.43 16.60
N TYR A 336 19.93 -17.22 15.28
CA TYR A 336 20.84 -17.86 14.32
C TYR A 336 22.31 -17.45 14.53
N HIS A 337 22.57 -16.23 14.97
CA HIS A 337 23.93 -15.76 15.26
C HIS A 337 24.56 -16.42 16.51
N ILE A 338 23.79 -17.15 17.31
CA ILE A 338 24.27 -17.84 18.49
C ILE A 338 24.84 -19.20 18.07
N SER A 339 26.14 -19.42 18.31
CA SER A 339 26.78 -20.71 18.05
C SER A 339 26.21 -21.78 19.00
N LEU A 340 25.61 -22.82 18.44
CA LEU A 340 25.16 -24.00 19.19
C LEU A 340 26.31 -25.03 19.30
N PRO A 341 26.42 -25.79 20.41
CA PRO A 341 25.61 -25.68 21.62
C PRO A 341 25.95 -24.45 22.48
N HIS A 342 24.98 -23.96 23.24
CA HIS A 342 25.10 -22.80 24.13
C HIS A 342 24.44 -23.06 25.49
N PRO A 343 25.02 -22.62 26.64
CA PRO A 343 24.47 -22.88 27.97
C PRO A 343 23.01 -22.46 28.13
N SER A 344 22.16 -23.37 28.63
CA SER A 344 20.70 -23.20 28.68
C SER A 344 20.27 -21.97 29.48
N VAL A 345 20.95 -21.66 30.59
CA VAL A 345 20.63 -20.50 31.44
C VAL A 345 20.84 -19.18 30.70
N GLN A 346 21.92 -19.05 29.93
CA GLN A 346 22.21 -17.84 29.16
C GLN A 346 21.27 -17.74 27.96
N TYR A 347 21.01 -18.87 27.30
CA TYR A 347 20.10 -18.98 26.17
C TYR A 347 18.67 -18.58 26.56
N GLN A 348 18.20 -19.04 27.72
CA GLN A 348 16.86 -18.73 28.23
C GLN A 348 16.69 -17.23 28.52
N LYS A 349 17.70 -16.57 29.11
CA LYS A 349 17.66 -15.11 29.35
C LYS A 349 17.51 -14.31 28.05
N ILE A 350 18.19 -14.74 26.97
CA ILE A 350 18.09 -14.08 25.66
C ILE A 350 16.67 -14.25 25.11
N ILE A 351 16.12 -15.47 25.15
CA ILE A 351 14.76 -15.76 24.71
C ILE A 351 13.74 -14.94 25.50
N GLU A 352 13.83 -14.92 26.84
CA GLU A 352 12.93 -14.16 27.70
C GLU A 352 12.93 -12.66 27.37
N LYS A 353 14.12 -12.10 27.09
CA LYS A 353 14.23 -10.71 26.65
C LYS A 353 13.50 -10.49 25.32
N LEU A 354 13.74 -11.34 24.32
CA LEU A 354 13.12 -11.21 22.99
C LEU A 354 11.60 -11.40 23.04
N LEU A 355 11.11 -12.33 23.87
CA LEU A 355 9.68 -12.58 24.09
C LEU A 355 8.94 -11.42 24.77
N VAL A 356 9.65 -10.47 25.38
CA VAL A 356 9.04 -9.25 25.94
C VAL A 356 9.15 -8.07 24.97
N GLU A 357 10.29 -7.93 24.29
CA GLU A 357 10.58 -6.76 23.45
C GLU A 357 9.83 -6.80 22.12
N LEU A 358 9.86 -7.93 21.40
CA LEU A 358 9.31 -8.04 20.06
C LEU A 358 7.76 -7.96 20.03
N PRO A 359 7.01 -8.62 20.94
CA PRO A 359 5.56 -8.46 20.97
C PRO A 359 5.11 -7.03 21.28
N LYS A 360 5.82 -6.31 22.16
CA LYS A 360 5.53 -4.90 22.45
C LYS A 360 5.76 -4.01 21.23
N ARG A 361 6.83 -4.27 20.47
CA ARG A 361 7.10 -3.56 19.22
C ARG A 361 6.02 -3.86 18.17
N TYR A 362 5.66 -5.13 18.01
CA TYR A 362 4.56 -5.55 17.13
C TYR A 362 3.25 -4.82 17.48
N GLN A 363 2.85 -4.85 18.75
CA GLN A 363 1.66 -4.18 19.25
C GLN A 363 1.67 -2.68 18.90
N LYS A 364 2.79 -2.00 19.13
CA LYS A 364 2.94 -0.56 18.82
C LYS A 364 2.79 -0.25 17.33
N MET A 365 3.18 -1.17 16.44
CA MET A 365 3.09 -0.96 14.99
C MET A 365 1.66 -1.15 14.46
N ILE A 366 0.83 -1.95 15.12
CA ILE A 366 -0.52 -2.29 14.64
C ILE A 366 -1.65 -1.58 15.38
N ILE A 367 -1.38 -0.94 16.54
CA ILE A 367 -2.38 -0.36 17.44
C ILE A 367 -3.32 0.65 16.75
N ASP A 368 -2.81 1.43 15.81
CA ASP A 368 -3.60 2.46 15.12
C ASP A 368 -4.46 1.90 13.98
N TYR A 369 -4.22 0.65 13.56
CA TYR A 369 -4.87 0.02 12.40
C TYR A 369 -6.01 -0.92 12.75
N VAL A 370 -6.14 -1.30 14.02
CA VAL A 370 -6.95 -2.44 14.48
C VAL A 370 -7.78 -2.03 15.70
N ASP A 371 -8.96 -2.63 15.87
CA ASP A 371 -9.74 -2.48 17.10
C ASP A 371 -9.13 -3.28 18.27
N GLU A 372 -9.63 -3.03 19.48
CA GLU A 372 -9.10 -3.63 20.70
C GLU A 372 -9.19 -5.16 20.70
N GLN A 373 -10.31 -5.73 20.20
CA GLN A 373 -10.51 -7.17 20.15
C GLN A 373 -9.51 -7.85 19.19
N ARG A 374 -9.40 -7.34 17.97
CA ARG A 374 -8.50 -7.92 16.97
C ARG A 374 -7.03 -7.65 17.33
N LEU A 375 -6.72 -6.57 18.04
CA LEU A 375 -5.40 -6.32 18.59
C LEU A 375 -5.01 -7.42 19.60
N GLU A 376 -5.91 -7.81 20.50
CA GLU A 376 -5.68 -8.90 21.45
C GLU A 376 -5.46 -10.24 20.74
N GLU A 377 -6.29 -10.56 19.76
CA GLU A 377 -6.14 -11.78 18.95
C GLU A 377 -4.77 -11.82 18.24
N GLU A 378 -4.38 -10.73 17.58
CA GLU A 378 -3.10 -10.58 16.89
C GLU A 378 -1.90 -10.70 17.83
N CYS A 379 -1.98 -10.04 19.00
CA CYS A 379 -0.95 -10.15 20.03
C CYS A 379 -0.83 -11.58 20.59
N SER A 380 -1.95 -12.29 20.75
CA SER A 380 -1.94 -13.68 21.19
C SER A 380 -1.29 -14.62 20.16
N LEU A 381 -1.53 -14.37 18.87
CA LEU A 381 -0.99 -15.16 17.76
C LEU A 381 0.52 -15.02 17.64
N ILE A 382 1.05 -13.78 17.65
CA ILE A 382 2.50 -13.57 17.60
C ILE A 382 3.21 -14.15 18.82
N ASN A 383 2.64 -13.99 20.02
CA ASN A 383 3.19 -14.59 21.24
C ASN A 383 3.28 -16.11 21.13
N ARG A 384 2.21 -16.76 20.65
CA ARG A 384 2.20 -18.21 20.41
C ARG A 384 3.25 -18.62 19.38
N SER A 385 3.38 -17.86 18.30
CA SER A 385 4.36 -18.14 17.24
C SER A 385 5.80 -18.07 17.77
N LEU A 386 6.16 -16.98 18.45
CA LEU A 386 7.49 -16.81 19.02
C LEU A 386 7.82 -17.86 20.08
N ILE A 387 6.85 -18.31 20.89
CA ILE A 387 7.04 -19.42 21.82
C ILE A 387 7.34 -20.74 21.09
N LEU A 388 6.69 -20.98 19.94
CA LEU A 388 6.98 -22.17 19.12
C LEU A 388 8.37 -22.10 18.50
N HIS A 389 8.78 -20.93 18.00
CA HIS A 389 10.15 -20.70 17.51
C HIS A 389 11.16 -20.95 18.64
N ALA A 390 10.94 -20.37 19.83
CA ALA A 390 11.79 -20.59 21.01
C ALA A 390 11.95 -22.08 21.33
N ARG A 391 10.86 -22.86 21.35
CA ARG A 391 10.89 -24.32 21.58
C ARG A 391 11.65 -25.08 20.49
N SER A 392 11.49 -24.67 19.23
CA SER A 392 12.23 -25.24 18.10
C SER A 392 13.73 -25.06 18.29
N TYR A 393 14.16 -23.84 18.64
CA TYR A 393 15.57 -23.55 18.91
C TYR A 393 16.11 -24.24 20.17
N GLN A 394 15.32 -24.33 21.25
CA GLN A 394 15.69 -25.13 22.43
C GLN A 394 15.93 -26.59 22.06
N THR A 395 15.08 -27.15 21.18
CA THR A 395 15.26 -28.52 20.67
C THR A 395 16.53 -28.66 19.82
N LYS A 396 16.86 -27.66 19.00
CA LYS A 396 18.12 -27.64 18.23
C LYS A 396 19.35 -27.57 19.16
N ASN A 397 19.30 -26.71 20.19
CA ASN A 397 20.36 -26.60 21.18
C ASN A 397 20.55 -27.93 21.95
N TYR A 398 19.43 -28.55 22.34
CA TYR A 398 19.44 -29.88 22.96
C TYR A 398 20.13 -30.93 22.08
N LYS A 399 19.81 -30.98 20.78
CA LYS A 399 20.48 -31.89 19.84
C LYS A 399 21.97 -31.60 19.70
N ALA A 400 22.36 -30.33 19.63
CA ALA A 400 23.76 -29.93 19.56
C ALA A 400 24.55 -30.34 20.80
N PHE A 401 23.93 -30.30 22.00
CA PHE A 401 24.55 -30.85 23.21
C PHE A 401 24.76 -32.37 23.11
N LEU A 402 23.80 -33.11 22.55
CA LEU A 402 23.97 -34.56 22.35
C LEU A 402 25.11 -34.88 21.38
N GLU A 403 25.22 -34.13 20.27
CA GLU A 403 26.30 -34.29 19.29
C GLU A 403 27.67 -33.95 19.90
N GLU A 404 27.77 -32.91 20.72
CA GLU A 404 28.99 -32.58 21.46
C GLU A 404 29.39 -33.73 22.41
N MET A 405 28.44 -34.27 23.18
CA MET A 405 28.71 -35.39 24.09
C MET A 405 29.09 -36.68 23.34
N GLU A 406 28.45 -36.97 22.21
CA GLU A 406 28.75 -38.15 21.40
C GLU A 406 30.15 -38.05 20.79
N THR A 407 30.51 -36.90 20.23
CA THR A 407 31.85 -36.66 19.67
C THR A 407 32.93 -36.66 20.76
N ALA A 408 32.66 -36.12 21.95
CA ALA A 408 33.53 -36.20 23.12
C ALA A 408 33.70 -37.65 23.62
N ALA A 409 32.63 -38.46 23.60
CA ALA A 409 32.69 -39.87 23.95
C ALA A 409 33.52 -40.66 22.93
N ASP A 410 33.31 -40.44 21.63
CA ASP A 410 34.03 -41.14 20.55
C ASP A 410 35.52 -40.79 20.50
N THR A 411 35.88 -39.53 20.72
CA THR A 411 37.28 -39.11 20.87
C THR A 411 37.92 -39.78 22.08
N SER A 412 37.26 -39.75 23.23
CA SER A 412 37.74 -40.40 24.46
C SER A 412 37.85 -41.92 24.30
N PHE A 413 36.90 -42.57 23.61
CA PHE A 413 36.98 -44.00 23.30
C PHE A 413 38.12 -44.34 22.34
N ARG A 414 38.43 -43.49 21.36
CA ARG A 414 39.58 -43.69 20.47
C ARG A 414 40.89 -43.56 21.21
N LEU A 415 41.01 -42.63 22.15
CA LEU A 415 42.20 -42.49 23.00
C LEU A 415 42.41 -43.75 23.84
N VAL A 416 41.35 -44.22 24.51
CA VAL A 416 41.38 -45.48 25.26
C VAL A 416 41.73 -46.66 24.35
N HIS A 417 41.12 -46.76 23.17
CA HIS A 417 41.41 -47.84 22.22
C HIS A 417 42.86 -47.81 21.72
N SER A 418 43.42 -46.64 21.42
CA SER A 418 44.83 -46.49 21.04
C SER A 418 45.76 -46.95 22.18
N ALA A 419 45.48 -46.53 23.41
CA ALA A 419 46.22 -46.98 24.58
C ALA A 419 46.08 -48.50 24.83
N MET A 420 44.96 -49.10 24.38
CA MET A 420 44.71 -50.53 24.42
C MET A 420 45.38 -51.32 23.29
N ASP A 421 45.64 -50.73 22.13
CA ASP A 421 46.27 -51.43 21.00
C ASP A 421 47.81 -51.44 21.10
N GLU A 422 48.39 -50.47 21.80
CA GLU A 422 49.80 -50.52 22.24
C GLU A 422 50.08 -51.72 23.17
N PHE A 423 49.02 -52.36 23.67
CA PHE A 423 49.09 -53.53 24.53
C PHE A 423 49.32 -54.82 23.74
N VAL A 424 50.60 -55.24 23.64
CA VAL A 424 51.03 -56.43 22.89
C VAL A 424 51.34 -57.64 23.81
N THR A 425 51.50 -57.45 25.13
CA THR A 425 52.00 -58.48 26.06
C THR A 425 51.03 -58.74 27.20
N CYS A 426 50.90 -59.97 27.70
CA CYS A 426 49.93 -60.25 28.80
C CYS A 426 50.38 -59.67 30.15
N LEU A 427 49.46 -59.05 30.89
CA LEU A 427 49.68 -58.45 32.21
C LEU A 427 49.28 -59.37 33.35
N THR A 428 49.89 -59.15 34.52
CA THR A 428 49.43 -59.73 35.78
C THR A 428 48.06 -59.18 36.19
N THR A 429 47.40 -59.84 37.14
CA THR A 429 46.08 -59.40 37.63
C THR A 429 46.15 -57.99 38.24
N THR A 430 47.21 -57.69 39.00
CA THR A 430 47.39 -56.38 39.66
C THR A 430 47.69 -55.29 38.64
N ASP A 431 48.65 -55.51 37.73
CA ASP A 431 49.00 -54.52 36.70
C ASP A 431 47.82 -54.25 35.75
N MET A 432 46.95 -55.24 35.56
CA MET A 432 45.74 -55.08 34.77
C MET A 432 44.70 -54.16 35.44
N GLU A 433 44.46 -54.31 36.74
CA GLU A 433 43.53 -53.44 37.47
C GLU A 433 44.08 -52.00 37.61
N ASP A 434 45.40 -51.85 37.79
CA ASP A 434 46.05 -50.53 37.79
C ASP A 434 45.91 -49.85 36.42
N LYS A 435 46.14 -50.60 35.33
CA LYS A 435 45.98 -50.06 33.96
C LYS A 435 44.54 -49.73 33.64
N ILE A 436 43.57 -50.53 34.10
CA ILE A 436 42.14 -50.23 33.95
C ILE A 436 41.80 -48.91 34.66
N SER A 437 42.32 -48.69 35.86
CA SER A 437 42.11 -47.46 36.62
C SER A 437 42.66 -46.24 35.89
N GLU A 438 43.85 -46.36 35.30
CA GLU A 438 44.47 -45.32 34.45
C GLU A 438 43.62 -45.02 33.20
N LEU A 439 43.13 -46.05 32.50
CA LEU A 439 42.29 -45.88 31.31
C LEU A 439 40.94 -45.23 31.63
N ILE A 440 40.33 -45.57 32.77
CA ILE A 440 39.08 -44.94 33.24
C ILE A 440 39.33 -43.46 33.54
N GLN A 441 40.44 -43.14 34.21
CA GLN A 441 40.79 -41.76 34.52
C GLN A 441 41.01 -40.95 33.23
N MET A 442 41.82 -41.47 32.31
CA MET A 442 42.10 -40.84 31.02
C MET A 442 40.82 -40.60 30.20
N TYR A 443 39.91 -41.58 30.19
CA TYR A 443 38.61 -41.43 29.54
C TYR A 443 37.80 -40.28 30.16
N ASN A 444 37.67 -40.27 31.49
CA ASN A 444 36.85 -39.30 32.19
C ASN A 444 37.39 -37.87 32.05
N GLU A 445 38.71 -37.69 32.11
CA GLU A 445 39.35 -36.39 31.91
C GLU A 445 39.10 -35.88 30.49
N SER A 446 39.39 -36.70 29.48
CA SER A 446 39.14 -36.37 28.07
C SER A 446 37.67 -36.08 27.78
N PHE A 447 36.75 -36.88 28.35
CA PHE A 447 35.32 -36.71 28.13
C PHE A 447 34.79 -35.41 28.74
N VAL A 448 35.21 -35.09 29.97
CA VAL A 448 34.82 -33.84 30.64
C VAL A 448 35.39 -32.62 29.93
N GLU A 449 36.63 -32.70 29.44
CA GLU A 449 37.26 -31.64 28.65
C GLU A 449 36.53 -31.41 27.32
N GLY A 450 36.15 -32.49 26.62
CA GLY A 450 35.36 -32.43 25.40
C GLY A 450 33.95 -31.86 25.60
N CYS A 451 33.39 -31.96 26.81
CA CYS A 451 32.03 -31.49 27.15
C CYS A 451 32.02 -30.13 27.86
N SER A 452 32.85 -29.18 27.44
CA SER A 452 32.99 -27.88 28.12
C SER A 452 31.70 -27.06 28.22
N LYS A 453 30.80 -27.16 27.24
CA LYS A 453 29.55 -26.37 27.19
C LYS A 453 28.34 -27.09 27.77
N SER A 454 28.37 -28.41 27.75
CA SER A 454 27.28 -29.28 28.21
C SER A 454 27.44 -29.75 29.66
N ARG A 455 28.61 -29.57 30.28
CA ARG A 455 28.93 -30.08 31.62
C ARG A 455 27.94 -29.67 32.72
N ASP A 456 27.45 -28.43 32.67
CA ASP A 456 26.57 -27.86 33.70
C ASP A 456 25.08 -28.12 33.42
N GLU A 457 24.76 -28.83 32.34
CA GLU A 457 23.39 -29.16 31.94
C GLU A 457 22.89 -30.42 32.67
N GLU A 458 21.60 -30.46 33.03
CA GLU A 458 20.99 -31.61 33.75
C GLU A 458 21.15 -32.95 33.00
N ILE A 459 21.17 -32.90 31.67
CA ILE A 459 21.34 -34.08 30.82
C ILE A 459 22.73 -34.70 30.90
N PHE A 460 23.76 -33.93 31.27
CA PHE A 460 25.13 -34.41 31.27
C PHE A 460 25.32 -35.60 32.21
N ALA A 461 24.71 -35.56 33.40
CA ALA A 461 24.81 -36.65 34.37
C ALA A 461 24.26 -37.98 33.82
N ILE A 462 23.14 -37.93 33.08
CA ILE A 462 22.50 -39.13 32.51
C ILE A 462 23.37 -39.73 31.40
N TYR A 463 23.88 -38.88 30.50
CA TYR A 463 24.70 -39.35 29.38
C TYR A 463 26.09 -39.79 29.82
N LYS A 464 26.68 -39.13 30.83
CA LYS A 464 27.91 -39.58 31.47
C LYS A 464 27.77 -41.02 31.98
N LEU A 465 26.72 -41.32 32.75
CA LEU A 465 26.45 -42.69 33.23
C LEU A 465 26.28 -43.70 32.08
N ARG A 466 25.61 -43.29 30.99
CA ARG A 466 25.45 -44.13 29.79
C ARG A 466 26.80 -44.49 29.16
N TYR A 467 27.67 -43.51 28.99
CA TYR A 467 28.98 -43.72 28.37
C TYR A 467 29.96 -44.44 29.30
N GLU A 468 29.90 -44.19 30.62
CA GLU A 468 30.64 -44.98 31.62
C GLU A 468 30.24 -46.46 31.56
N LYS A 469 28.96 -46.79 31.41
CA LYS A 469 28.52 -48.17 31.23
C LYS A 469 29.09 -48.80 29.95
N LEU A 470 29.15 -48.04 28.86
CA LEU A 470 29.74 -48.51 27.60
C LEU A 470 31.26 -48.72 27.73
N LEU A 471 31.95 -47.84 28.46
CA LEU A 471 33.36 -47.99 28.81
C LEU A 471 33.60 -49.27 29.61
N MET A 472 32.78 -49.54 30.63
CA MET A 472 32.89 -50.77 31.43
C MET A 472 32.70 -52.04 30.58
N SER A 473 31.85 -52.00 29.54
CA SER A 473 31.72 -53.11 28.58
C SER A 473 33.02 -53.32 27.79
N LYS A 474 33.64 -52.25 27.27
CA LYS A 474 34.92 -52.32 26.54
C LYS A 474 36.07 -52.79 27.44
N ILE A 475 36.06 -52.40 28.71
CA ILE A 475 37.00 -52.90 29.72
C ILE A 475 36.79 -54.40 29.98
N GLY A 476 35.54 -54.89 29.91
CA GLY A 476 35.25 -56.33 29.93
C GLY A 476 35.92 -57.08 28.79
N GLU A 477 35.82 -56.57 27.56
CA GLU A 477 36.48 -57.14 26.37
C GLU A 477 38.02 -57.16 26.51
N LEU A 478 38.60 -56.12 27.13
CA LEU A 478 40.02 -56.10 27.46
C LEU A 478 40.42 -57.22 28.41
N ARG A 479 39.66 -57.41 29.49
CA ARG A 479 39.90 -58.49 30.46
C ARG A 479 39.88 -59.84 29.75
N GLU A 480 38.93 -60.06 28.84
CA GLU A 480 38.88 -61.28 28.02
C GLU A 480 40.07 -61.41 27.04
N LYS A 481 40.50 -60.31 26.42
CA LYS A 481 41.70 -60.29 25.54
C LYS A 481 42.96 -60.66 26.33
N ASN A 482 43.18 -60.07 27.51
CA ASN A 482 44.33 -60.41 28.35
C ASN A 482 44.27 -61.87 28.83
N LEU A 483 43.08 -62.37 29.16
CA LEU A 483 42.90 -63.77 29.54
C LEU A 483 43.27 -64.74 28.40
N ARG A 484 42.93 -64.40 27.15
CA ARG A 484 43.34 -65.18 25.97
C ARG A 484 44.85 -65.17 25.76
N LEU A 485 45.47 -64.00 25.79
CA LEU A 485 46.93 -63.86 25.68
C LEU A 485 47.66 -64.62 26.80
N LEU A 486 47.14 -64.58 28.03
CA LEU A 486 47.66 -65.34 29.15
C LEU A 486 47.55 -66.85 28.91
N LYS A 487 46.42 -67.32 28.37
CA LYS A 487 46.23 -68.74 28.03
C LYS A 487 47.19 -69.19 26.94
N GLU A 488 47.43 -68.39 25.91
CA GLU A 488 48.38 -68.68 24.83
C GLU A 488 49.83 -68.71 25.34
N LYS A 489 50.22 -67.73 26.15
CA LYS A 489 51.56 -67.67 26.76
C LYS A 489 51.82 -68.85 27.71
N LEU A 490 50.83 -69.21 28.53
CA LEU A 490 50.95 -70.37 29.41
C LEU A 490 50.93 -71.70 28.64
N SER A 491 50.11 -71.83 27.59
CA SER A 491 50.06 -73.04 26.76
C SER A 491 51.38 -73.27 26.02
N SER A 492 51.94 -72.24 25.41
CA SER A 492 53.26 -72.30 24.77
C SER A 492 54.37 -72.61 25.78
N GLY A 493 54.33 -72.03 26.99
CA GLY A 493 55.23 -72.39 28.07
C GLY A 493 55.11 -73.87 28.50
N VAL A 494 53.89 -74.41 28.55
CA VAL A 494 53.63 -75.84 28.82
C VAL A 494 54.19 -76.71 27.69
N GLU A 495 54.01 -76.34 26.42
CA GLU A 495 54.57 -77.07 25.27
C GLU A 495 56.10 -77.10 25.29
N VAL A 496 56.74 -75.95 25.53
CA VAL A 496 58.21 -75.86 25.66
C VAL A 496 58.70 -76.74 26.82
N SER A 497 58.01 -76.71 27.96
CA SER A 497 58.34 -77.52 29.13
C SER A 497 58.11 -79.01 28.87
N ALA A 498 57.04 -79.39 28.16
CA ALA A 498 56.77 -80.75 27.72
C ALA A 498 57.83 -81.26 26.74
N LEU A 499 58.30 -80.43 25.79
CA LEU A 499 59.41 -80.77 24.90
C LEU A 499 60.74 -80.95 25.65
N LYS A 500 60.99 -80.15 26.70
CA LYS A 500 62.13 -80.38 27.61
C LYS A 500 62.01 -81.75 28.29
N ILE A 501 60.81 -82.12 28.76
CA ILE A 501 60.54 -83.45 29.34
C ILE A 501 60.82 -84.56 28.31
N VAL A 502 60.29 -84.45 27.07
CA VAL A 502 60.53 -85.44 25.99
C VAL A 502 62.01 -85.58 25.65
N LYS A 503 62.75 -84.47 25.52
CA LYS A 503 64.21 -84.49 25.26
C LYS A 503 65.00 -85.16 26.38
N VAL A 504 64.53 -85.05 27.62
CA VAL A 504 65.10 -85.76 28.77
C VAL A 504 64.79 -87.26 28.68
N VAL A 505 63.56 -87.66 28.35
CA VAL A 505 63.15 -89.07 28.19
C VAL A 505 63.98 -89.80 27.11
N VAL A 506 64.14 -89.20 25.92
CA VAL A 506 64.82 -89.83 24.77
C VAL A 506 66.32 -90.10 25.00
N LYS A 507 66.95 -89.44 25.98
CA LYS A 507 68.40 -89.53 26.24
C LYS A 507 68.78 -90.44 27.41
N LEU A 508 67.83 -91.12 28.05
CA LEU A 508 68.06 -91.84 29.31
C LEU A 508 68.00 -93.39 29.15
N PRO A 509 68.88 -94.16 29.83
CA PRO A 509 68.83 -95.63 29.83
C PRO A 509 67.61 -96.18 30.59
N GLN A 510 67.01 -97.28 30.10
CA GLN A 510 65.75 -97.86 30.62
C GLN A 510 65.74 -98.25 32.10
N HIS A 511 66.90 -98.55 32.71
CA HIS A 511 66.97 -99.15 34.06
C HIS A 511 66.72 -98.16 35.22
N ASP A 512 66.89 -96.84 35.02
CA ASP A 512 66.71 -95.81 36.07
C ASP A 512 65.74 -94.68 35.67
N LEU A 513 64.97 -94.92 34.62
CA LEU A 513 64.14 -93.91 33.95
C LEU A 513 63.16 -93.22 34.92
N ASN A 514 62.47 -93.98 35.77
CA ASN A 514 61.42 -93.45 36.66
C ASN A 514 61.94 -92.52 37.78
N LYS A 515 63.08 -92.83 38.41
CA LYS A 515 63.64 -91.96 39.48
C LYS A 515 64.24 -90.68 38.92
N LEU A 516 64.89 -90.75 37.76
CA LEU A 516 65.48 -89.58 37.09
C LEU A 516 64.43 -88.68 36.43
N LEU A 517 63.33 -89.26 35.92
CA LEU A 517 62.15 -88.51 35.44
C LEU A 517 61.45 -87.75 36.56
N ASP A 518 61.29 -88.34 37.74
CA ASP A 518 60.65 -87.66 38.87
C ASP A 518 61.48 -86.45 39.34
N LEU A 519 62.80 -86.60 39.47
CA LEU A 519 63.70 -85.51 39.89
C LEU A 519 63.81 -84.39 38.84
N LYS A 520 64.07 -84.73 37.57
CA LYS A 520 64.17 -83.73 36.49
C LYS A 520 62.82 -83.13 36.10
N GLY A 521 61.75 -83.92 36.20
CA GLY A 521 60.37 -83.49 36.00
C GLY A 521 59.91 -82.46 37.02
N LYS A 522 60.17 -82.72 38.31
CA LYS A 522 59.94 -81.75 39.38
C LYS A 522 60.79 -80.48 39.20
N ALA A 523 62.02 -80.60 38.69
CA ALA A 523 62.85 -79.45 38.37
C ALA A 523 62.25 -78.60 37.23
N ILE A 524 61.73 -79.22 36.16
CA ILE A 524 61.07 -78.53 35.04
C ILE A 524 59.74 -77.88 35.48
N ILE A 525 58.97 -78.54 36.34
CA ILE A 525 57.75 -77.97 36.94
C ILE A 525 58.09 -76.77 37.83
N ARG A 526 59.19 -76.85 38.58
CA ARG A 526 59.69 -75.74 39.40
C ARG A 526 60.20 -74.59 38.54
N GLU A 527 60.94 -74.87 37.47
CA GLU A 527 61.40 -73.89 36.48
C GLU A 527 60.20 -73.17 35.84
N PHE A 528 59.17 -73.89 35.42
CA PHE A 528 57.92 -73.30 34.92
C PHE A 528 57.20 -72.46 36.01
N SER A 529 57.20 -72.91 37.26
CA SER A 529 56.59 -72.16 38.38
C SER A 529 57.35 -70.91 38.78
N GLU A 530 58.66 -70.87 38.51
CA GLU A 530 59.54 -69.70 38.71
C GLU A 530 59.44 -68.74 37.50
N GLU A 531 59.39 -69.27 36.28
CA GLU A 531 59.26 -68.50 35.02
C GLU A 531 57.91 -67.76 34.92
N PHE A 532 56.83 -68.36 35.42
CA PHE A 532 55.50 -67.76 35.42
C PHE A 532 55.01 -67.36 36.82
N ALA A 533 55.95 -67.07 37.74
CA ALA A 533 55.65 -66.74 39.13
C ALA A 533 54.68 -65.54 39.29
N ASP A 534 54.76 -64.58 38.36
CA ASP A 534 53.94 -63.37 38.35
C ASP A 534 52.45 -63.64 38.07
N TYR A 535 52.09 -64.86 37.64
CA TYR A 535 50.72 -65.28 37.34
C TYR A 535 50.18 -66.34 38.33
N LYS A 536 50.84 -66.54 39.47
CA LYS A 536 50.49 -67.58 40.45
C LYS A 536 49.05 -67.53 40.93
N ASP A 537 48.47 -66.34 41.02
CA ASP A 537 47.10 -66.11 41.49
C ASP A 537 46.04 -66.31 40.39
N SER A 538 46.45 -66.59 39.15
CA SER A 538 45.56 -66.83 38.03
C SER A 538 45.08 -68.28 37.95
N SER A 539 43.78 -68.49 37.73
CA SER A 539 43.21 -69.83 37.53
C SER A 539 43.80 -70.58 36.32
N GLN A 540 44.33 -69.84 35.34
CA GLN A 540 44.94 -70.34 34.12
C GLN A 540 46.32 -70.90 34.41
N PHE A 541 47.09 -70.27 35.30
CA PHE A 541 48.38 -70.77 35.76
C PHE A 541 48.22 -72.11 36.48
N HIS A 542 47.26 -72.23 37.40
CA HIS A 542 46.96 -73.49 38.08
C HIS A 542 46.49 -74.58 37.12
N SER A 543 45.73 -74.23 36.09
CA SER A 543 45.28 -75.18 35.06
C SER A 543 46.45 -75.68 34.21
N SER A 544 47.35 -74.79 33.79
CA SER A 544 48.57 -75.14 33.05
C SER A 544 49.53 -75.99 33.87
N LEU A 545 49.69 -75.72 35.17
CA LEU A 545 50.44 -76.57 36.08
C LEU A 545 49.87 -77.99 36.19
N LYS A 546 48.55 -78.13 36.27
CA LYS A 546 47.88 -79.44 36.27
C LYS A 546 48.14 -80.20 34.97
N ILE A 547 48.07 -79.54 33.81
CA ILE A 547 48.38 -80.15 32.51
C ILE A 547 49.84 -80.63 32.47
N LEU A 548 50.78 -79.82 32.96
CA LEU A 548 52.19 -80.19 33.03
C LEU A 548 52.45 -81.38 33.97
N HIS A 549 51.73 -81.47 35.10
CA HIS A 549 51.78 -82.63 35.99
C HIS A 549 51.22 -83.89 35.32
N VAL A 550 50.11 -83.78 34.59
CA VAL A 550 49.52 -84.90 33.83
C VAL A 550 50.46 -85.39 32.73
N ASN A 551 51.11 -84.47 32.00
CA ASN A 551 52.13 -84.83 31.01
C ASN A 551 53.30 -85.59 31.67
N LEU A 552 53.77 -85.13 32.84
CA LEU A 552 54.81 -85.84 33.58
C LEU A 552 54.41 -87.28 33.92
N ILE A 553 53.17 -87.48 34.40
CA ILE A 553 52.63 -88.78 34.77
C ILE A 553 52.50 -89.70 33.55
N LEU A 554 51.99 -89.19 32.42
CA LEU A 554 51.87 -89.95 31.17
C LEU A 554 53.23 -90.47 30.66
N PHE A 555 54.29 -89.67 30.75
CA PHE A 555 55.64 -90.08 30.36
C PHE A 555 56.32 -91.07 31.32
N THR A 556 55.82 -91.23 32.55
CA THR A 556 56.27 -92.29 33.49
C THR A 556 55.51 -93.62 33.31
N VAL A 557 54.39 -93.63 32.58
CA VAL A 557 53.54 -94.81 32.35
C VAL A 557 53.83 -95.48 31.00
N ILE A 558 54.33 -94.72 30.02
CA ILE A 558 54.91 -95.22 28.75
C ILE A 558 56.35 -95.68 29.01
#